data_AF-A0A8X6TRI8-F1
#
_entry.id   AF-A0A8X6TRI8-F1
#
_cell.length_a   1.000
_cell.length_b   1.000
_cell.length_c   1.000
_cell.angle_alpha   90.00
_cell.angle_beta   90.00
_cell.angle_gamma   90.00
#
_symmetry.space_group_name_H-M   'P 1'
#
loop_
_entity.id
_entity.type
_entity.pdbx_description
1 polymer ?
#
loop_
_entity_poly.entity_id
_entity_poly.type
_entity_poly.pdbx_seq_one_letter_code
_entity_poly.pdbx_strand_id
1 'polypeptide(L)' 'MPMVSPPNENGVVYEPFWNKNVKRPWFERYQPVSYKLITRSGSEMEFRDMVRRCNNVGV' A
#
# COMPACT_ATOMS: atom_id res chain seq x y z
N MET A 1 3.07 -17.19 -1.07
CA MET A 1 3.26 -15.72 -1.05
C MET A 1 1.87 -15.11 -1.09
N PRO A 2 1.46 -14.38 -0.05
CA PRO A 2 0.13 -13.78 0.00
C PRO A 2 -0.05 -12.76 -1.14
N MET A 3 -1.20 -12.80 -1.80
CA MET A 3 -1.57 -11.78 -2.78
C MET A 3 -1.91 -10.49 -2.04
N VAL A 4 -1.15 -9.43 -2.30
CA VAL A 4 -1.29 -8.12 -1.68
C VAL A 4 -1.39 -7.03 -2.74
N SER A 5 -2.03 -5.91 -2.41
CA SER A 5 -1.93 -4.70 -3.24
C SER A 5 -0.47 -4.25 -3.35
N PRO A 6 -0.08 -3.50 -4.40
CA PRO A 6 1.28 -3.01 -4.57
C PRO A 6 1.82 -2.33 -3.28
N PRO A 7 2.93 -2.80 -2.70
CA PRO A 7 3.46 -2.30 -1.43
C PRO A 7 4.49 -1.17 -1.62
N ASN A 8 4.77 -0.79 -2.87
CA ASN A 8 5.69 0.28 -3.20
C ASN A 8 5.12 1.66 -2.84
N GLU A 9 6.01 2.61 -2.57
CA GLU A 9 5.68 4.02 -2.40
C GLU A 9 4.86 4.52 -3.60
N ASN A 10 3.78 5.23 -3.29
CA ASN A 10 2.81 5.68 -4.26
C ASN A 10 2.49 7.16 -4.09
N GLY A 11 2.06 7.80 -5.18
CA GLY A 11 1.66 9.20 -5.18
C GLY A 11 0.56 9.49 -4.16
N VAL A 12 0.63 10.65 -3.53
CA VAL A 12 -0.40 11.11 -2.58
C VAL A 12 -1.45 11.93 -3.31
N VAL A 13 -2.63 11.34 -3.51
CA VAL A 13 -3.79 12.03 -4.10
C VAL A 13 -4.74 12.43 -2.99
N TYR A 14 -4.90 13.75 -2.78
CA TYR A 14 -5.93 14.30 -1.91
C TYR A 14 -7.06 14.90 -2.74
N GLU A 15 -8.31 14.64 -2.34
CA GLU A 15 -9.52 15.28 -2.87
C GLU A 15 -9.56 15.34 -4.41
N PRO A 16 -9.84 14.22 -5.09
CA PRO A 16 -9.78 14.16 -6.54
C PRO A 16 -10.83 15.10 -7.15
N PHE A 17 -10.50 15.67 -8.32
CA PHE A 17 -11.32 16.71 -8.98
C PHE A 17 -12.78 16.31 -9.24
N TRP A 18 -13.05 15.01 -9.40
CA TRP A 18 -14.37 14.46 -9.69
C TRP A 18 -15.24 14.24 -8.43
N ASN A 19 -14.63 14.13 -7.24
CA ASN A 19 -15.37 13.98 -5.98
C ASN A 19 -14.54 14.43 -4.77
N LYS A 20 -14.81 15.64 -4.30
CA LYS A 20 -14.13 16.26 -3.14
C LYS A 20 -14.45 15.60 -1.79
N ASN A 21 -15.46 14.73 -1.71
CA ASN A 21 -15.74 13.98 -0.48
C ASN A 21 -14.75 12.84 -0.24
N VAL A 22 -13.96 12.45 -1.25
CA VAL A 22 -12.96 11.38 -1.14
C VAL A 22 -11.62 11.97 -0.75
N LYS A 23 -11.19 11.80 0.50
CA LYS A 23 -9.88 12.31 0.94
C LYS A 23 -8.71 11.58 0.31
N ARG A 24 -8.71 10.24 0.31
CA ARG A 24 -7.61 9.41 -0.25
C ARG A 24 -8.17 8.22 -1.05
N PRO A 25 -8.21 8.30 -2.39
CA PRO A 25 -8.82 7.26 -3.22
C PRO A 25 -7.95 5.99 -3.25
N TRP A 26 -8.59 4.82 -3.35
CA TRP A 26 -7.89 3.53 -3.33
C TRP A 26 -6.90 3.34 -4.49
N PHE A 27 -7.19 3.93 -5.66
CA PHE A 27 -6.36 3.77 -6.87
C PHE A 27 -5.01 4.46 -6.77
N GLU A 28 -4.79 5.29 -5.74
CA GLU A 28 -3.50 5.94 -5.48
C GLU A 28 -2.34 4.94 -5.41
N ARG A 29 -2.60 3.72 -4.95
CA ARG A 29 -1.62 2.63 -4.82
C ARG A 29 -1.05 2.15 -6.15
N TYR A 30 -1.75 2.39 -7.24
CA TYR A 30 -1.34 1.98 -8.59
C TYR A 30 -0.52 3.05 -9.32
N GLN A 31 -0.12 4.12 -8.62
CA GLN A 31 0.76 5.17 -9.14
C GLN A 31 2.13 5.12 -8.42
N PRO A 32 3.00 4.16 -8.80
CA PRO A 32 4.31 3.99 -8.18
C PRO A 32 5.19 5.24 -8.37
N VAL A 33 5.82 5.70 -7.30
CA VAL A 33 6.82 6.80 -7.33
C VAL A 33 8.23 6.25 -7.13
N SER A 34 8.37 5.27 -6.24
CA SER A 34 9.64 4.60 -5.99
C SER A 34 9.40 3.17 -5.49
N TYR A 35 10.48 2.37 -5.39
CA TYR A 35 10.42 1.02 -4.81
C TYR A 35 10.60 0.99 -3.29
N LYS A 36 10.63 2.15 -2.62
CA LYS A 36 10.68 2.19 -1.17
C LYS A 36 9.40 1.61 -0.59
N LEU A 37 9.51 0.79 0.45
CA LEU A 37 8.36 0.18 1.14
C LEU A 37 7.94 1.08 2.31
N ILE A 38 7.56 2.31 1.98
CA ILE A 38 7.03 3.29 2.93
C ILE A 38 5.71 3.75 2.34
N THR A 39 4.60 3.24 2.88
CA THR A 39 3.27 3.49 2.33
C THR A 39 2.24 3.73 3.43
N ARG A 40 1.01 4.05 3.02
CA ARG A 40 -0.14 4.07 3.92
C ARG A 40 -0.39 2.71 4.62
N SER A 41 0.07 1.60 4.03
CA SER A 41 -0.10 0.27 4.61
C SER A 41 0.95 -0.07 5.67
N GLY A 42 1.98 0.77 5.82
CA GLY A 42 3.07 0.57 6.77
C GLY A 42 4.45 0.69 6.14
N SER A 43 5.45 0.36 6.95
CA SER A 43 6.88 0.31 6.65
C SER A 43 7.34 -1.06 6.17
N GLU A 44 8.56 -1.12 5.65
CA GLU A 44 9.24 -2.37 5.27
C GLU A 44 9.25 -3.41 6.40
N MET A 45 9.46 -2.97 7.64
CA MET A 45 9.52 -3.86 8.80
C MET A 45 8.17 -4.52 9.07
N GLU A 46 7.08 -3.74 9.00
CA GLU A 46 5.71 -4.23 9.18
C GLU A 46 5.29 -5.15 8.04
N PHE A 47 5.68 -4.83 6.80
CA PHE A 47 5.44 -5.69 5.65
C PHE A 47 6.16 -7.04 5.80
N ARG A 48 7.43 -7.01 6.19
CA ARG A 48 8.22 -8.23 6.45
C ARG A 48 7.62 -9.07 7.57
N ASP A 49 7.15 -8.45 8.64
CA ASP A 49 6.47 -9.16 9.72
C ASP A 49 5.16 -9.80 9.24
N MET A 50 4.34 -9.07 8.47
CA MET A 50 3.13 -9.61 7.86
C MET A 50 3.43 -10.85 7.01
N VAL A 51 4.42 -10.78 6.11
CA VAL A 51 4.80 -11.92 5.25
C VAL A 51 5.20 -13.12 6.10
N ARG A 52 6.01 -12.91 7.16
CA ARG A 52 6.42 -13.97 8.08
C ARG A 52 5.22 -14.61 8.78
N ARG A 53 4.31 -13.80 9.33
CA ARG A 53 3.13 -14.30 10.04
C ARG A 53 2.19 -15.08 9.13
N CYS A 54 1.94 -14.61 7.90
CA CYS A 54 1.14 -15.33 6.90
C CYS A 54 1.77 -16.68 6.53
N ASN A 55 3.07 -16.68 6.23
CA ASN A 55 3.77 -17.91 5.88
C ASN A 55 3.75 -18.94 7.04
N ASN A 56 3.86 -18.50 8.29
CA ASN A 56 3.84 -19.38 9.48
C ASN A 56 2.51 -20.11 9.67
N VAL A 57 1.40 -19.57 9.14
CA VAL A 57 0.07 -20.20 9.18
C VAL A 57 -0.33 -20.82 7.84
N GLY A 58 0.60 -20.91 6.87
CA GLY A 58 0.38 -21.55 5.58
C GLY A 58 -0.45 -20.75 4.58
N VAL A 59 -0.46 -19.42 4.69
CA VAL A 59 -1.14 -18.48 3.76
C VAL A 59 -0.16 -17.86 2.76
#